data_AF-A0A951SFD3-F1
#
_entry.id   AF-A0A951SFD3-F1
#
_cell.length_a   1.000
_cell.length_b   1.000
_cell.length_c   1.000
_cell.angle_alpha   90.00
_cell.angle_beta   90.00
_cell.angle_gamma   90.00
#
_symmetry.space_group_name_H-M   'P 1'
#
loop_
_entity.id
_entity.type
_entity.pdbx_description
1 polymer ?
#
loop_
_entity_poly.entity_id
_entity_poly.type
_entity_poly.pdbx_seq_one_letter_code
_entity_poly.pdbx_strand_id
1 'polypeptide(L)'
;MRPSRRRGRWMVTALAVAIGFALPVAAGHYGRGMSGREAAKASLAFPGPPGKPVTVDLAAFGGLKKTLQPWHFRIFVSVANKTAGPRRVGVRVEGCALFFDWVVRDYTWEADARAVAEPIPPGGKLTLYLFTEVPEELRGQPIYCDGRIVAFAPETGELLTALPLRVVNGIADGAAHEHHHDGALHVH
;
A
#
# COMPACT_ATOMS: atom_id res chain seq x y z
N MET A 1 -64.18 8.78 2.69
CA MET A 1 -63.20 7.80 3.20
C MET A 1 -61.84 8.47 3.35
N ARG A 2 -61.34 8.67 4.58
CA ARG A 2 -60.03 9.29 4.82
C ARG A 2 -58.94 8.19 4.81
N PRO A 3 -57.90 8.29 3.97
CA PRO A 3 -56.84 7.29 3.94
C PRO A 3 -56.08 7.29 5.28
N SER A 4 -55.86 6.09 5.81
CA SER A 4 -55.29 5.86 7.13
C SER A 4 -53.83 6.32 7.18
N ARG A 5 -53.57 7.47 7.84
CA ARG A 5 -52.22 8.01 8.12
C ARG A 5 -51.29 7.07 8.92
N ARG A 6 -51.77 5.92 9.41
CA ARG A 6 -50.97 4.98 10.22
C ARG A 6 -49.98 4.14 9.41
N ARG A 7 -50.17 3.90 8.10
CA ARG A 7 -49.28 3.02 7.32
C ARG A 7 -47.91 3.64 7.01
N GLY A 8 -47.84 4.95 6.80
CA GLY A 8 -46.57 5.62 6.44
C GLY A 8 -45.52 5.62 7.55
N ARG A 9 -45.95 5.67 8.82
CA ARG A 9 -45.02 5.80 9.96
C ARG A 9 -44.23 4.52 10.23
N TRP A 10 -44.82 3.35 9.99
CA TRP A 10 -44.12 2.06 10.16
C TRP A 10 -43.09 1.80 9.06
N MET A 11 -43.37 2.28 7.84
CA MET A 11 -42.49 2.09 6.70
C MET A 11 -41.19 2.91 6.84
N VAL A 12 -41.28 4.14 7.35
CA VAL A 12 -40.10 4.99 7.64
C VAL A 12 -39.24 4.39 8.76
N THR A 13 -39.85 3.89 9.84
CA THR A 13 -39.10 3.25 10.93
C THR A 13 -38.41 1.97 10.48
N ALA A 14 -39.08 1.12 9.69
CA ALA A 14 -38.49 -0.10 9.16
C ALA A 14 -37.28 0.18 8.25
N LEU A 15 -37.38 1.21 7.39
CA LEU A 15 -36.28 1.64 6.53
C LEU A 15 -35.09 2.18 7.34
N ALA A 16 -35.35 3.01 8.36
CA ALA A 16 -34.29 3.55 9.22
C ALA A 16 -33.55 2.45 9.99
N VAL A 17 -34.28 1.44 10.50
CA VAL A 17 -33.69 0.27 11.16
C VAL A 17 -32.89 -0.57 10.16
N ALA A 18 -33.42 -0.83 8.96
CA ALA A 18 -32.71 -1.59 7.94
C ALA A 18 -31.39 -0.90 7.53
N ILE A 19 -31.39 0.42 7.33
CA ILE A 19 -30.17 1.20 7.03
C ILE A 19 -29.21 1.19 8.24
N GLY A 20 -29.74 1.37 9.45
CA GLY A 20 -28.96 1.36 10.68
C GLY A 20 -28.22 0.04 10.96
N PHE A 21 -28.77 -1.10 10.52
CA PHE A 21 -28.11 -2.41 10.60
C PHE A 21 -27.26 -2.76 9.36
N ALA A 22 -27.69 -2.33 8.16
CA ALA A 22 -26.95 -2.61 6.93
C ALA A 22 -25.60 -1.88 6.88
N LEU A 23 -25.53 -0.63 7.34
CA LEU A 23 -24.30 0.17 7.27
C LEU A 23 -23.15 -0.39 8.14
N PRO A 24 -23.34 -0.77 9.41
CA PRO A 24 -22.28 -1.36 10.23
C PRO A 24 -21.80 -2.72 9.70
N VAL A 25 -22.72 -3.55 9.21
CA VAL A 25 -22.39 -4.86 8.64
C VAL A 25 -21.60 -4.69 7.33
N ALA A 26 -22.04 -3.78 6.46
CA ALA A 26 -21.31 -3.43 5.25
C ALA A 26 -19.92 -2.85 5.57
N ALA A 27 -19.82 -1.95 6.54
CA ALA A 27 -18.54 -1.38 6.99
C ALA A 27 -17.60 -2.44 7.58
N GLY A 28 -18.13 -3.39 8.36
CA GLY A 28 -17.35 -4.49 8.94
C GLY A 28 -16.82 -5.47 7.88
N HIS A 29 -17.61 -5.77 6.85
CA HIS A 29 -17.16 -6.57 5.72
C HIS A 29 -16.14 -5.82 4.84
N TYR A 30 -16.36 -4.52 4.62
CA TYR A 30 -15.44 -3.66 3.88
C TYR A 30 -14.06 -3.59 4.55
N GLY A 31 -14.01 -3.43 5.88
CA GLY A 31 -12.76 -3.39 6.64
C GLY A 31 -11.95 -4.70 6.60
N ARG A 32 -12.62 -5.87 6.54
CA ARG A 32 -11.93 -7.18 6.46
C ARG A 32 -11.47 -7.52 5.04
N GLY A 33 -12.20 -7.11 4.01
CA GLY A 33 -11.80 -7.36 2.61
C GLY A 33 -10.58 -6.54 2.17
N MET A 34 -10.44 -5.31 2.70
CA MET A 34 -9.39 -4.38 2.28
C MET A 34 -8.01 -4.57 2.93
N SER A 35 -7.87 -5.43 3.95
CA SER A 35 -6.64 -5.44 4.75
C SER A 35 -5.53 -6.34 4.20
N GLY A 36 -5.86 -7.47 3.56
CA GLY A 36 -4.89 -8.51 3.21
C GLY A 36 -4.29 -8.41 1.80
N ARG A 37 -5.11 -8.02 0.81
CA ARG A 37 -4.68 -7.95 -0.61
C ARG A 37 -4.28 -6.56 -1.08
N GLU A 38 -4.57 -5.53 -0.29
CA GLU A 38 -4.40 -4.13 -0.70
C GLU A 38 -3.23 -3.43 -0.04
N ALA A 39 -2.50 -4.13 0.82
CA ALA A 39 -1.28 -3.64 1.44
C ALA A 39 -0.14 -4.57 1.05
N ALA A 40 0.73 -4.11 0.17
CA ALA A 40 1.97 -4.83 -0.07
C ALA A 40 2.83 -4.76 1.18
N LYS A 41 3.46 -5.89 1.54
CA LYS A 41 4.21 -6.03 2.78
C LYS A 41 5.71 -6.06 2.49
N ALA A 42 6.40 -5.01 2.91
CA ALA A 42 7.85 -4.91 2.90
C ALA A 42 8.40 -5.31 4.28
N SER A 43 9.26 -6.33 4.32
CA SER A 43 9.95 -6.75 5.55
C SER A 43 11.46 -6.64 5.36
N LEU A 44 12.08 -5.75 6.13
CA LEU A 44 13.52 -5.53 6.20
C LEU A 44 14.06 -5.98 7.55
N ALA A 45 15.32 -6.39 7.58
CA ALA A 45 16.06 -6.65 8.80
C ALA A 45 17.52 -6.26 8.62
N PHE A 46 18.14 -5.70 9.67
CA PHE A 46 19.56 -5.38 9.69
C PHE A 46 20.21 -5.82 11.02
N PRO A 47 21.36 -6.51 10.99
CA PRO A 47 21.88 -7.22 9.82
C PRO A 47 20.92 -8.34 9.42
N GLY A 48 20.95 -8.72 8.15
CA GLY A 48 20.13 -9.80 7.65
C GLY A 48 20.24 -9.94 6.14
N PRO A 49 19.71 -11.04 5.58
CA PRO A 49 19.59 -11.17 4.14
C PRO A 49 18.67 -10.06 3.60
N PRO A 50 18.84 -9.67 2.34
CA PRO A 50 17.93 -8.74 1.68
C PRO A 50 16.49 -9.27 1.75
N GLY A 51 15.55 -8.34 1.90
CA GLY A 51 14.12 -8.65 1.92
C GLY A 51 13.64 -9.20 0.56
N LYS A 52 12.46 -9.83 0.56
CA LYS A 52 11.80 -10.20 -0.70
C LYS A 52 11.41 -8.94 -1.48
N PRO A 53 11.55 -8.93 -2.82
CA PRO A 53 11.03 -7.86 -3.66
C PRO A 53 9.55 -7.60 -3.39
N VAL A 54 9.15 -6.34 -3.42
CA VAL A 54 7.76 -5.92 -3.26
C VAL A 54 7.24 -5.44 -4.60
N THR A 55 6.23 -6.16 -5.11
CA THR A 55 5.49 -5.75 -6.30
C THR A 55 4.08 -5.36 -5.91
N VAL A 56 3.68 -4.14 -6.27
CA VAL A 56 2.32 -3.62 -6.12
C VAL A 56 1.70 -3.58 -7.51
N ASP A 57 0.71 -4.43 -7.76
CA ASP A 57 -0.09 -4.36 -8.98
C ASP A 57 -1.45 -3.73 -8.67
N LEU A 58 -1.66 -2.50 -9.16
CA LEU A 58 -2.93 -1.79 -8.97
C LEU A 58 -4.07 -2.43 -9.77
N ALA A 59 -3.76 -3.15 -10.85
CA ALA A 59 -4.74 -3.90 -11.62
C ALA A 59 -5.32 -5.08 -10.81
N ALA A 60 -4.57 -5.61 -9.84
CA ALA A 60 -5.01 -6.71 -8.99
C ALA A 60 -5.97 -6.27 -7.88
N PHE A 61 -6.21 -4.97 -7.69
CA PHE A 61 -7.12 -4.46 -6.66
C PHE A 61 -8.59 -4.78 -7.00
N GLY A 62 -9.41 -5.01 -5.97
CA GLY A 62 -10.81 -5.39 -6.14
C GLY A 62 -11.65 -4.32 -6.86
N GLY A 63 -12.65 -4.76 -7.64
CA GLY A 63 -13.45 -3.88 -8.51
C GLY A 63 -14.11 -2.70 -7.78
N LEU A 64 -14.61 -2.90 -6.55
CA LEU A 64 -15.20 -1.82 -5.75
C LEU A 64 -14.19 -0.71 -5.43
N LYS A 65 -12.93 -1.07 -5.14
CA LYS A 65 -11.86 -0.10 -4.86
C LYS A 65 -11.45 0.64 -6.12
N LYS A 66 -11.39 -0.04 -7.27
CA LYS A 66 -11.13 0.62 -8.56
C LYS A 66 -12.16 1.72 -8.87
N THR A 67 -13.40 1.58 -8.40
CA THR A 67 -14.42 2.62 -8.58
C THR A 67 -14.28 3.76 -7.59
N LEU A 68 -13.98 3.48 -6.31
CA LEU A 68 -13.99 4.49 -5.25
C LEU A 68 -12.65 5.20 -5.05
N GLN A 69 -11.53 4.48 -5.21
CA GLN A 69 -10.16 4.96 -4.95
C GLN A 69 -9.13 4.24 -5.86
N PRO A 70 -9.23 4.35 -7.20
CA PRO A 70 -8.41 3.56 -8.13
C PRO A 70 -6.90 3.78 -8.00
N TRP A 71 -6.49 4.97 -7.58
CA TRP A 71 -5.10 5.42 -7.65
C TRP A 71 -4.40 5.48 -6.31
N HIS A 72 -5.10 5.12 -5.23
CA HIS A 72 -4.56 5.14 -3.88
C HIS A 72 -4.15 3.76 -3.41
N PHE A 73 -2.94 3.65 -2.89
CA PHE A 73 -2.46 2.41 -2.31
C PHE A 73 -1.58 2.66 -1.09
N ARG A 74 -1.30 1.58 -0.37
CA ARG A 74 -0.42 1.62 0.79
C ARG A 74 0.56 0.46 0.79
N ILE A 75 1.73 0.71 1.35
CA ILE A 75 2.75 -0.31 1.60
C ILE A 75 2.98 -0.35 3.11
N PHE A 76 2.82 -1.53 3.70
CA PHE A 76 3.22 -1.77 5.07
C PHE A 76 4.70 -2.12 5.12
N VAL A 77 5.50 -1.31 5.81
CA VAL A 77 6.94 -1.50 5.95
C VAL A 77 7.27 -1.87 7.40
N SER A 78 8.12 -2.87 7.53
CA SER A 78 8.62 -3.39 8.80
C SER A 78 10.14 -3.42 8.74
N VAL A 79 10.82 -2.75 9.67
CA VAL A 79 12.28 -2.84 9.79
C VAL A 79 12.66 -3.41 11.16
N ALA A 80 13.27 -4.59 11.17
CA ALA A 80 13.72 -5.24 12.40
C ALA A 80 15.20 -4.95 12.70
N ASN A 81 15.50 -4.48 13.92
CA ASN A 81 16.87 -4.37 14.42
C ASN A 81 17.31 -5.73 14.99
N LYS A 82 18.19 -6.43 14.28
CA LYS A 82 18.81 -7.69 14.72
C LYS A 82 20.23 -7.52 15.25
N THR A 83 20.71 -6.28 15.38
CA THR A 83 22.01 -6.02 16.00
C THR A 83 21.93 -6.26 17.52
N ALA A 84 23.09 -6.38 18.17
CA ALA A 84 23.15 -6.50 19.63
C ALA A 84 22.89 -5.17 20.37
N GLY A 85 22.89 -4.04 19.66
CA GLY A 85 22.76 -2.70 20.24
C GLY A 85 21.51 -1.95 19.77
N PRO A 86 21.06 -0.93 20.53
CA PRO A 86 20.03 -0.03 20.03
C PRO A 86 20.54 0.74 18.80
N ARG A 87 19.67 0.97 17.81
CA ARG A 87 20.06 1.69 16.59
C ARG A 87 18.94 2.59 16.08
N ARG A 88 19.28 3.85 15.77
CA ARG A 88 18.37 4.74 15.05
C ARG A 88 18.30 4.33 13.59
N VAL A 89 17.11 4.46 13.01
CA VAL A 89 16.81 3.97 11.66
C VAL A 89 15.98 4.99 10.91
N GLY A 90 16.50 5.38 9.76
CA GLY A 90 15.76 6.07 8.72
C GLY A 90 15.16 5.10 7.72
N VAL A 91 14.04 5.49 7.11
CA VAL A 91 13.45 4.78 5.98
C VAL A 91 13.14 5.77 4.86
N ARG A 92 13.54 5.44 3.63
CA ARG A 92 13.24 6.24 2.44
C ARG A 92 12.93 5.36 1.23
N VAL A 93 12.30 5.95 0.22
CA VAL A 93 12.11 5.33 -1.09
C VAL A 93 13.04 6.00 -2.08
N GLU A 94 13.78 5.21 -2.86
CA GLU A 94 14.69 5.69 -3.91
C GLU A 94 14.25 5.16 -5.28
N GLY A 95 14.57 5.90 -6.35
CA GLY A 95 14.27 5.49 -7.73
C GLY A 95 12.78 5.52 -8.09
N CYS A 96 11.97 6.25 -7.33
CA CYS A 96 10.53 6.32 -7.51
C CYS A 96 10.10 7.77 -7.64
N ALA A 97 9.26 8.09 -8.64
CA ALA A 97 8.68 9.42 -8.81
C ALA A 97 7.43 9.65 -7.94
N LEU A 98 6.92 8.59 -7.30
CA LEU A 98 5.75 8.67 -6.43
C LEU A 98 6.09 9.39 -5.12
N PHE A 99 5.17 10.26 -4.69
CA PHE A 99 5.24 10.89 -3.38
C PHE A 99 4.56 10.00 -2.34
N PHE A 100 5.24 9.78 -1.21
CA PHE A 100 4.72 8.95 -0.13
C PHE A 100 4.48 9.78 1.12
N ASP A 101 3.28 9.62 1.69
CA ASP A 101 2.95 10.03 3.05
C ASP A 101 3.30 8.90 4.03
N TRP A 102 3.80 9.29 5.20
CA TRP A 102 4.41 8.37 6.16
C TRP A 102 3.60 8.37 7.44
N VAL A 103 3.11 7.20 7.84
CA VAL A 103 2.42 7.02 9.11
C VAL A 103 3.20 6.01 9.95
N VAL A 104 3.88 6.51 10.97
CA VAL A 104 4.61 5.72 11.96
C VAL A 104 3.75 5.59 13.20
N ARG A 105 3.62 4.38 13.75
CA ARG A 105 2.76 4.12 14.92
C ARG A 105 3.52 3.94 16.22
N ASP A 106 4.69 3.32 16.14
CA ASP A 106 5.37 2.77 17.33
C ASP A 106 6.50 3.67 17.85
N TYR A 107 6.85 4.73 17.12
CA TYR A 107 8.00 5.60 17.39
C TYR A 107 7.70 7.06 17.05
N THR A 108 8.42 7.98 17.67
CA THR A 108 8.44 9.38 17.26
C THR A 108 9.16 9.49 15.92
N TRP A 109 8.56 10.20 14.96
CA TRP A 109 9.10 10.32 13.60
C TRP A 109 9.61 11.73 13.33
N GLU A 110 10.88 11.84 12.95
CA GLU A 110 11.50 13.07 12.48
C GLU A 110 11.31 13.17 10.96
N ALA A 111 10.35 13.98 10.53
CA ALA A 111 9.93 14.06 9.13
C ALA A 111 11.07 14.48 8.19
N ASP A 112 11.88 15.46 8.60
CA ASP A 112 13.00 15.99 7.80
C ASP A 112 14.13 14.96 7.63
N ALA A 113 14.47 14.26 8.72
CA ALA A 113 15.48 13.20 8.72
C ALA A 113 14.97 11.87 8.12
N ARG A 114 13.65 11.74 7.93
CA ARG A 114 12.97 10.48 7.56
C ARG A 114 13.39 9.32 8.45
N ALA A 115 13.42 9.56 9.77
CA ALA A 115 13.93 8.61 10.74
C ALA A 115 13.18 8.64 12.07
N VAL A 116 13.33 7.56 12.85
CA VAL A 116 12.87 7.55 14.24
C VAL A 116 13.74 8.46 15.11
N ALA A 117 13.13 9.21 16.03
CA ALA A 117 13.86 10.02 16.99
C ALA A 117 14.64 9.13 17.96
N GLU A 118 13.98 8.08 18.47
CA GLU A 118 14.56 7.16 19.43
C GLU A 118 15.22 5.95 18.74
N PRO A 119 16.33 5.43 19.29
CA PRO A 119 16.89 4.17 18.83
C PRO A 119 15.93 2.99 18.99
N ILE A 120 15.85 2.12 17.97
CA ILE A 120 15.13 0.85 18.05
C ILE A 120 15.98 -0.13 18.89
N PRO A 121 15.45 -0.74 19.97
CA PRO A 121 16.21 -1.66 20.81
C PRO A 121 16.59 -2.95 20.05
N PRO A 122 17.55 -3.74 20.56
CA PRO A 122 17.86 -5.07 20.03
C PRO A 122 16.61 -5.97 19.96
N GLY A 123 16.35 -6.59 18.81
CA GLY A 123 15.14 -7.38 18.56
C GLY A 123 13.87 -6.54 18.34
N GLY A 124 13.94 -5.22 18.51
CA GLY A 124 12.86 -4.28 18.26
C GLY A 124 12.57 -4.11 16.77
N LYS A 125 11.44 -3.48 16.47
CA LYS A 125 10.96 -3.32 15.10
C LYS A 125 10.20 -2.01 14.93
N LEU A 126 10.58 -1.27 13.90
CA LEU A 126 9.82 -0.14 13.38
C LEU A 126 8.73 -0.65 12.43
N THR A 127 7.50 -0.21 12.63
CA THR A 127 6.42 -0.37 11.64
C THR A 127 5.92 0.98 11.16
N LEU A 128 5.73 1.08 9.85
CA LEU A 128 5.19 2.27 9.21
C LEU A 128 4.36 1.92 7.98
N TYR A 129 3.46 2.82 7.62
CA TYR A 129 2.69 2.75 6.40
C TYR A 129 3.14 3.87 5.47
N LEU A 130 3.42 3.48 4.23
CA LEU A 130 3.58 4.41 3.12
C LEU A 130 2.23 4.52 2.42
N PHE A 131 1.66 5.71 2.35
CA PHE A 131 0.48 6.00 1.55
C PHE A 131 0.91 6.81 0.34
N THR A 132 0.30 6.53 -0.80
CA THR A 132 0.58 7.31 -2.02
C THR A 132 -0.62 7.26 -2.95
N GLU A 133 -0.68 8.27 -3.80
CA GLU A 133 -1.58 8.35 -4.94
C GLU A 133 -0.74 8.36 -6.22
N VAL A 134 -1.16 7.62 -7.25
CA VAL A 134 -0.55 7.72 -8.59
C VAL A 134 -0.96 9.06 -9.22
N PRO A 135 0.01 9.98 -9.47
CA PRO A 135 -0.26 11.25 -10.15
C PRO A 135 -0.89 11.02 -11.52
N GLU A 136 -1.73 11.94 -11.96
CA GLU A 136 -2.50 11.80 -13.20
C GLU A 136 -1.60 11.56 -14.41
N GLU A 137 -0.44 12.21 -14.46
CA GLU A 137 0.56 12.12 -15.52
C GLU A 137 1.18 10.72 -15.64
N LEU A 138 1.15 9.94 -14.55
CA LEU A 138 1.69 8.58 -14.52
C LEU A 138 0.65 7.50 -14.84
N ARG A 139 -0.66 7.77 -14.71
CA ARG A 139 -1.72 6.73 -14.76
C ARG A 139 -1.82 5.94 -16.07
N GLY A 140 -1.29 6.49 -17.16
CA GLY A 140 -1.21 5.80 -18.46
C GLY A 140 0.00 4.88 -18.61
N GLN A 141 0.93 4.88 -17.66
CA GLN A 141 2.19 4.15 -17.76
C GLN A 141 2.04 2.69 -17.25
N PRO A 142 2.78 1.73 -17.83
CA PRO A 142 2.79 0.35 -17.34
C PRO A 142 3.50 0.19 -16.01
N ILE A 143 4.50 1.04 -15.75
CA ILE A 143 5.31 1.01 -14.54
C ILE A 143 5.27 2.41 -13.93
N TYR A 144 4.72 2.53 -12.72
CA TYR A 144 4.64 3.79 -11.98
C TYR A 144 5.89 4.03 -11.12
N CYS A 145 6.58 2.96 -10.74
CA CYS A 145 7.75 3.00 -9.87
C CYS A 145 8.61 1.76 -10.08
N ASP A 146 9.91 1.95 -10.30
CA ASP A 146 10.92 0.88 -10.32
C ASP A 146 12.12 1.35 -9.49
N GLY A 147 12.05 1.05 -8.19
CA GLY A 147 12.94 1.63 -7.20
C GLY A 147 13.21 0.67 -6.04
N ARG A 148 13.44 1.22 -4.86
CA ARG A 148 13.70 0.44 -3.65
C ARG A 148 13.30 1.15 -2.39
N ILE A 149 12.90 0.38 -1.39
CA ILE A 149 12.73 0.86 -0.01
C ILE A 149 14.04 0.61 0.72
N VAL A 150 14.59 1.66 1.32
CA VAL A 150 15.90 1.67 1.96
C VAL A 150 15.73 1.96 3.45
N ALA A 151 16.34 1.13 4.29
CA ALA A 151 16.60 1.46 5.68
C ALA A 151 18.07 1.92 5.82
N PHE A 152 18.29 3.04 6.49
CA PHE A 152 19.61 3.67 6.62
C PHE A 152 19.86 4.16 8.06
N ALA A 153 21.11 4.41 8.41
CA ALA A 153 21.48 5.09 9.65
C ALA A 153 21.43 6.60 9.43
N PRO A 154 20.57 7.36 10.14
CA PRO A 154 20.37 8.78 9.84
C PRO A 154 21.59 9.66 10.14
N GLU A 155 22.47 9.23 11.05
CA GLU A 155 23.67 9.99 11.42
C GLU A 155 24.76 9.97 10.35
N THR A 156 24.89 8.86 9.63
CA THR A 156 25.99 8.63 8.67
C THR A 156 25.51 8.51 7.23
N GLY A 157 24.21 8.32 7.00
CA GLY A 157 23.66 7.93 5.72
C GLY A 157 23.99 6.49 5.30
N GLU A 158 24.58 5.69 6.18
CA GLU A 158 24.96 4.30 5.90
C GLU A 158 23.72 3.47 5.53
N LEU A 159 23.80 2.74 4.42
CA LEU A 159 22.79 1.77 4.03
C LEU A 159 22.80 0.58 5.00
N LEU A 160 21.71 0.37 5.73
CA LEU A 160 21.56 -0.79 6.62
C LEU A 160 21.02 -2.00 5.87
N THR A 161 20.00 -1.79 5.04
CA THR A 161 19.37 -2.83 4.20
C THR A 161 18.42 -2.18 3.20
N ALA A 162 18.12 -2.89 2.10
CA ALA A 162 17.19 -2.43 1.07
C ALA A 162 16.38 -3.59 0.49
N LEU A 163 15.24 -3.26 -0.11
CA LEU A 163 14.45 -4.19 -0.93
C LEU A 163 14.00 -3.53 -2.23
N PRO A 164 13.94 -4.27 -3.34
CA PRO A 164 13.35 -3.77 -4.58
C PRO A 164 11.86 -3.47 -4.40
N LEU A 165 11.41 -2.33 -4.93
CA LEU A 165 10.02 -1.91 -4.98
C LEU A 165 9.62 -1.67 -6.43
N ARG A 166 8.62 -2.40 -6.90
CA ARG A 166 8.02 -2.18 -8.21
C ARG A 166 6.52 -1.91 -8.05
N VAL A 167 6.04 -0.84 -8.68
CA VAL A 167 4.61 -0.50 -8.73
C VAL A 167 4.20 -0.48 -10.20
N VAL A 168 3.25 -1.32 -10.56
CA VAL A 168 2.84 -1.55 -11.95
C VAL A 168 1.34 -1.40 -12.14
N ASN A 169 0.96 -1.20 -13.39
CA ASN A 169 -0.38 -1.36 -13.89
C ASN A 169 -0.46 -2.65 -14.72
N GLY A 170 -0.86 -3.76 -14.11
CA GLY A 170 -0.96 -5.05 -14.81
C GLY A 170 -1.88 -5.04 -16.04
N ILE A 171 -2.78 -4.06 -16.19
CA ILE A 171 -3.60 -3.89 -17.40
C ILE A 171 -2.73 -3.48 -18.60
N ALA A 172 -1.70 -2.66 -18.38
CA ALA A 172 -0.84 -2.14 -19.44
C ALA A 172 0.30 -3.11 -19.81
N ASP A 173 0.78 -3.95 -18.88
CA ASP A 173 1.77 -5.01 -19.18
C ASP A 173 1.20 -6.12 -20.08
N GLY A 174 -0.11 -6.40 -20.00
CA GLY A 174 -0.78 -7.37 -20.89
C GLY A 174 -0.83 -6.91 -22.35
N ALA A 175 -1.01 -5.61 -22.60
CA ALA A 175 -1.05 -5.03 -23.94
C ALA A 175 0.33 -5.03 -24.64
N ALA A 176 1.42 -5.02 -23.87
CA ALA A 176 2.78 -5.06 -24.42
C ALA A 176 3.22 -6.48 -24.87
N HIS A 177 2.64 -7.53 -24.31
CA HIS A 177 2.99 -8.91 -24.66
C HIS A 177 2.19 -9.48 -25.85
N GLU A 178 1.09 -8.86 -26.27
CA GLU A 178 0.23 -9.35 -27.36
C GLU A 178 0.73 -8.97 -28.77
N HIS A 179 1.82 -8.19 -28.88
CA HIS A 179 2.39 -7.76 -30.17
C HIS A 179 3.62 -8.54 -30.66
N HIS A 180 3.94 -9.71 -30.06
CA HIS A 180 5.17 -10.44 -30.40
C HIS A 180 4.97 -11.92 -30.78
N HIS A 181 3.88 -12.25 -31.48
CA HIS A 181 3.69 -13.61 -32.02
C HIS A 181 3.23 -13.77 -33.47
N ASP A 182 3.09 -12.70 -34.27
CA ASP A 182 2.84 -12.84 -35.71
C ASP A 182 4.10 -12.51 -36.52
N GLY A 183 4.92 -13.53 -36.75
CA GLY A 183 6.15 -13.37 -37.53
C GLY A 183 6.91 -14.66 -37.81
N ALA A 184 6.25 -15.83 -37.86
CA ALA A 184 6.84 -17.04 -38.41
C ALA A 184 6.48 -17.13 -39.90
N LEU A 185 7.36 -16.56 -40.72
CA LEU A 185 7.36 -16.69 -42.18
C LEU A 185 7.60 -18.18 -42.53
N HIS A 186 6.58 -18.88 -43.02
CA HIS A 186 6.78 -20.16 -43.66
C HIS A 186 7.35 -19.94 -45.07
N VAL A 187 8.59 -20.36 -45.29
CA VAL A 187 9.17 -20.62 -46.61
C VAL A 187 9.35 -22.13 -46.69
N HIS A 188 8.56 -22.79 -47.54
CA HIS A 188 8.90 -24.03 -48.23
C HIS A 188 8.04 -24.16 -49.49
#